data_AF-A0AAD0T506-F1
#
_entry.id   AF-A0AAD0T506-F1
#
_cell.length_a   1.000
_cell.length_b   1.000
_cell.length_c   1.000
_cell.angle_alpha   90.00
_cell.angle_beta   90.00
_cell.angle_gamma   90.00
#
_symmetry.space_group_name_H-M   'P 1'
#
loop_
_entity.id
_entity.type
_entity.pdbx_description
1 polymer ?
#
loop_
_entity_poly.entity_id
_entity_poly.type
_entity_poly.pdbx_seq_one_letter_code
_entity_poly.pdbx_strand_id
1 'polypeptide(L)'
;MAHILKATLITTTILTSFMTNACLNEVNNELNYELRSDRPLEVTLETTLEAGKKLLNDRGHELNSFKEDKLIYSAIGSFHSGWFNAAVAVNPKTCEIDYIGYFAAE
;
A
#
# COMPACT_ATOMS: atom_id res chain seq x y z
N MET A 1 -47.24 39.37 5.29
CA MET A 1 -45.89 38.93 5.70
C MET A 1 -45.78 37.44 5.41
N ALA A 2 -45.11 37.07 4.32
CA ALA A 2 -45.00 35.68 3.89
C ALA A 2 -43.70 35.09 4.45
N HIS A 3 -43.81 34.05 5.28
CA HIS A 3 -42.68 33.26 5.74
C HIS A 3 -42.33 32.23 4.66
N ILE A 4 -41.20 32.42 3.97
CA ILE A 4 -40.65 31.43 3.04
C ILE A 4 -39.72 30.52 3.84
N LEU A 5 -40.19 29.31 4.11
CA LEU A 5 -39.38 28.18 4.59
C LEU A 5 -38.28 27.88 3.56
N LYS A 6 -37.03 28.23 3.88
CA LYS A 6 -35.86 27.74 3.15
C LYS A 6 -35.48 26.37 3.70
N ALA A 7 -36.11 25.32 3.16
CA ALA A 7 -35.63 23.96 3.34
C ALA A 7 -34.32 23.81 2.56
N THR A 8 -33.19 23.90 3.26
CA THR A 8 -31.87 23.65 2.66
C THR A 8 -31.64 22.15 2.70
N LEU A 9 -31.80 21.50 1.56
CA LEU A 9 -31.50 20.08 1.40
C LEU A 9 -29.97 19.91 1.41
N ILE A 10 -29.39 19.61 2.57
CA ILE A 10 -27.98 19.24 2.68
C ILE A 10 -27.90 17.75 2.32
N THR A 11 -27.68 17.44 1.04
CA THR A 11 -27.24 16.11 0.62
C THR A 11 -25.78 15.92 1.01
N THR A 12 -25.56 15.37 2.21
CA THR A 12 -24.24 14.92 2.64
C THR A 12 -23.93 13.60 1.92
N THR A 13 -23.24 13.68 0.79
CA THR A 13 -22.66 12.52 0.12
C THR A 13 -21.43 12.09 0.90
N ILE A 14 -21.60 11.30 1.96
CA ILE A 14 -20.49 10.57 2.58
C ILE A 14 -20.42 9.22 1.87
N LEU A 15 -19.76 9.19 0.70
CA LEU A 15 -19.50 7.94 0.00
C LEU A 15 -18.05 7.49 0.23
N THR A 16 -17.97 6.44 1.05
CA THR A 16 -16.98 5.34 1.05
C THR A 16 -15.54 5.62 1.44
N SER A 17 -15.21 5.28 2.68
CA SER A 17 -13.85 5.01 3.16
C SER A 17 -13.75 3.57 3.65
N PHE A 18 -13.96 2.57 2.78
CA PHE A 18 -13.77 1.15 3.14
C PHE A 18 -13.21 0.36 1.94
N MET A 19 -12.00 0.67 1.51
CA MET A 19 -11.26 -0.14 0.53
C MET A 19 -9.80 -0.40 0.96
N THR A 20 -9.44 -0.20 2.23
CA THR A 20 -8.03 -0.26 2.66
C THR A 20 -7.59 -1.61 3.21
N ASN A 21 -8.29 -2.71 2.91
CA ASN A 21 -7.92 -4.02 3.46
C ASN A 21 -8.19 -5.23 2.55
N ALA A 22 -8.37 -5.02 1.24
CA ALA A 22 -8.70 -6.14 0.35
C ALA A 22 -7.57 -7.17 0.22
N CYS A 23 -6.31 -6.72 0.13
CA CYS A 23 -5.19 -7.60 -0.21
C CYS A 23 -4.26 -7.95 0.96
N LEU A 24 -4.41 -7.34 2.15
CA LEU A 24 -3.40 -7.46 3.22
C LEU A 24 -3.15 -8.92 3.64
N ASN A 25 -4.20 -9.72 3.82
CA ASN A 25 -4.03 -11.12 4.23
C ASN A 25 -3.36 -11.96 3.14
N GLU A 26 -3.70 -11.73 1.88
CA GLU A 26 -3.14 -12.47 0.73
C GLU A 26 -1.67 -12.12 0.54
N VAL A 27 -1.37 -10.83 0.48
CA VAL A 27 0.00 -10.29 0.37
C VAL A 27 0.85 -10.74 1.56
N ASN A 28 0.33 -10.67 2.79
CA ASN A 28 1.08 -11.11 3.96
C ASN A 28 1.39 -12.61 3.89
N ASN A 29 0.43 -13.45 3.50
CA ASN A 29 0.67 -14.88 3.35
C ASN A 29 1.71 -15.16 2.28
N GLU A 30 1.58 -14.58 1.09
CA GLU A 30 2.51 -14.77 -0.02
C GLU A 30 3.92 -14.30 0.33
N LEU A 31 4.06 -13.12 0.94
CA LEU A 31 5.35 -12.59 1.37
C LEU A 31 6.02 -13.43 2.46
N ASN A 32 5.26 -14.10 3.33
CA ASN A 32 5.85 -15.03 4.30
C ASN A 32 6.48 -16.28 3.63
N TYR A 33 6.08 -16.60 2.38
CA TYR A 33 6.70 -17.66 1.59
C TYR A 33 7.86 -17.14 0.72
N GLU A 34 7.68 -15.98 0.08
CA GLU A 34 8.67 -15.39 -0.84
C GLU A 34 9.86 -14.75 -0.11
N LEU A 35 9.59 -14.03 0.99
CA LEU A 35 10.59 -13.35 1.79
C LEU A 35 10.98 -14.22 2.98
N ARG A 36 12.08 -14.97 2.83
CA ARG A 36 12.64 -15.69 3.96
C ARG A 36 13.05 -14.69 5.04
N SER A 37 12.50 -14.81 6.24
CA SER A 37 12.96 -14.03 7.39
C SER A 37 13.14 -14.91 8.62
N ASP A 38 14.20 -14.65 9.38
CA ASP A 38 14.49 -15.34 10.65
C ASP A 38 13.58 -14.83 11.80
N ARG A 39 12.90 -13.69 11.60
CA ARG A 39 11.88 -13.14 12.51
C ARG A 39 10.57 -12.98 11.75
N PRO A 40 9.42 -12.87 12.44
CA PRO A 40 8.15 -12.59 11.78
C PRO A 40 8.28 -11.35 10.89
N LEU A 41 7.83 -11.48 9.64
CA LEU A 41 7.77 -10.38 8.69
C LEU A 41 6.70 -9.39 9.14
N GLU A 42 7.04 -8.10 9.19
CA GLU A 42 6.08 -7.03 9.43
C GLU A 42 5.67 -6.43 8.07
N VAL A 43 4.40 -6.62 7.70
CA VAL A 43 3.84 -6.16 6.42
C VAL A 43 2.78 -5.10 6.67
N THR A 44 3.00 -3.91 6.14
CA THR A 44 2.13 -2.74 6.34
C THR A 44 1.77 -2.12 5.00
N LEU A 45 0.49 -1.79 4.79
CA LEU A 45 0.08 -0.98 3.64
C LEU A 45 0.48 0.48 3.90
N GLU A 46 1.39 1.02 3.09
CA GLU A 46 1.88 2.38 3.22
C GLU A 46 1.00 3.37 2.45
N THR A 47 0.76 3.08 1.18
CA THR A 47 0.08 4.02 0.28
C THR A 47 -0.45 3.36 -0.99
N THR A 48 -1.17 4.14 -1.79
CA THR A 48 -1.46 3.83 -3.19
C THR A 48 -0.55 4.67 -4.07
N LEU A 49 0.15 4.04 -5.00
CA LEU A 49 0.95 4.70 -6.02
C LEU A 49 0.15 4.81 -7.31
N GLU A 50 -0.12 6.04 -7.75
CA GLU A 50 -0.79 6.30 -9.03
C GLU A 50 0.07 5.88 -10.23
N ALA A 51 -0.59 5.44 -11.31
CA ALA A 51 0.03 5.12 -12.58
C ALA A 51 0.98 6.23 -13.08
N GLY A 52 2.17 5.83 -13.52
CA GLY A 52 3.22 6.72 -14.02
C GLY A 52 4.01 7.46 -12.95
N LYS A 53 3.64 7.36 -11.67
CA LYS A 53 4.44 7.88 -10.56
C LYS A 53 5.62 6.95 -10.26
N LYS A 54 6.67 7.53 -9.71
CA LYS A 54 7.87 6.82 -9.27
C LYS A 54 7.68 6.31 -7.86
N LEU A 55 7.90 5.01 -7.67
CA LEU A 55 8.11 4.43 -6.36
C LEU A 55 9.52 4.79 -5.90
N LEU A 56 9.63 5.48 -4.77
CA LEU A 56 10.89 5.87 -4.17
C LEU A 56 11.08 5.13 -2.84
N ASN A 57 12.32 4.87 -2.47
CA ASN A 57 12.63 4.51 -1.08
C ASN A 57 12.70 5.76 -0.19
N ASP A 58 12.94 5.56 1.10
CA ASP A 58 12.99 6.63 2.11
C ASP A 58 14.09 7.68 1.85
N ARG A 59 15.09 7.34 1.03
CA ARG A 59 16.18 8.24 0.60
C ARG A 59 15.87 8.97 -0.71
N GLY A 60 14.67 8.79 -1.25
CA GLY A 60 14.25 9.37 -2.53
C GLY A 60 14.87 8.69 -3.76
N HIS A 61 15.52 7.53 -3.59
CA HIS A 61 16.02 6.76 -4.74
C HIS A 61 14.87 6.02 -5.40
N GLU A 62 14.82 6.09 -6.73
CA GLU A 62 13.81 5.40 -7.52
C GLU A 62 14.01 3.90 -7.49
N LEU A 63 12.96 3.18 -7.11
CA LEU A 63 12.88 1.72 -7.15
C LEU A 63 12.24 1.25 -8.45
N ASN A 64 11.08 1.83 -8.82
CA ASN A 64 10.36 1.47 -10.04
C ASN A 64 9.28 2.51 -10.42
N SER A 65 8.60 2.30 -11.54
CA SER A 65 7.35 2.98 -11.91
C SER A 65 6.43 2.02 -12.66
N PHE A 66 5.11 2.22 -12.57
CA PHE A 66 4.12 1.29 -13.10
C PHE A 66 3.14 1.99 -14.04
N LYS A 67 2.59 1.25 -15.01
CA LYS A 67 1.58 1.78 -15.96
C LYS A 67 0.17 1.85 -15.38
N GLU A 68 -0.03 1.24 -14.21
CA GLU A 68 -1.31 1.12 -13.52
C GLU A 68 -1.10 1.47 -12.05
N ASP A 69 -2.17 1.85 -11.37
CA ASP A 69 -2.14 2.12 -9.93
C ASP A 69 -1.74 0.86 -9.15
N LYS A 70 -0.95 1.03 -8.08
CA LYS A 70 -0.49 -0.04 -7.21
C LYS A 70 -0.78 0.26 -5.76
N LEU A 71 -1.08 -0.79 -4.98
CA LEU A 71 -0.95 -0.72 -3.52
C LEU A 71 0.52 -0.94 -3.18
N ILE A 72 1.09 -0.09 -2.34
CA ILE A 72 2.47 -0.19 -1.90
C ILE A 72 2.48 -0.64 -0.45
N TYR A 73 3.08 -1.81 -0.23
CA TYR A 73 3.32 -2.35 1.09
C TYR A 73 4.80 -2.21 1.46
N SER A 74 5.07 -1.92 2.72
CA SER A 74 6.37 -2.11 3.34
C SER A 74 6.43 -3.51 3.96
N ALA A 75 7.52 -4.23 3.71
CA ALA A 75 7.81 -5.51 4.33
C ALA A 75 9.16 -5.42 5.04
N ILE A 76 9.14 -5.53 6.37
CA ILE A 76 10.33 -5.45 7.23
C ILE A 76 10.59 -6.81 7.83
N GLY A 77 11.82 -7.30 7.68
CA GLY A 77 12.24 -8.57 8.24
C GLY A 77 13.71 -8.55 8.65
N SER A 78 14.17 -9.69 9.15
CA SER A 78 15.59 -9.91 9.44
C SER A 78 16.11 -11.19 8.83
N PHE A 79 17.39 -11.17 8.49
CA PHE A 79 18.23 -12.34 8.28
C PHE A 79 19.28 -12.39 9.38
N HIS A 80 20.01 -13.49 9.47
CA HIS A 80 21.15 -13.63 10.38
C HIS A 80 22.16 -12.47 10.31
N SER A 81 22.29 -11.83 9.14
CA SER A 81 23.23 -10.71 8.91
C SER A 81 22.64 -9.31 9.13
N GLY A 82 21.37 -9.17 9.51
CA GLY A 82 20.75 -7.86 9.78
C GLY A 82 19.30 -7.73 9.36
N TRP A 83 18.73 -6.54 9.55
CA TRP A 83 17.38 -6.18 9.10
C TRP A 83 17.37 -5.85 7.60
N PHE A 84 16.24 -6.09 6.95
CA PHE A 84 15.98 -5.66 5.58
C PHE A 84 14.61 -4.99 5.51
N ASN A 85 14.51 -4.03 4.58
CA ASN A 85 13.24 -3.43 4.18
C ASN A 85 12.99 -3.77 2.70
N ALA A 86 11.74 -4.02 2.35
CA ALA A 86 11.32 -4.20 0.97
C ALA A 86 10.04 -3.44 0.69
N ALA A 87 10.01 -2.77 -0.47
CA ALA A 87 8.79 -2.17 -1.00
C ALA A 87 8.14 -3.19 -1.94
N VAL A 88 6.86 -3.46 -1.72
CA VAL A 88 6.09 -4.46 -2.45
C VAL A 88 4.97 -3.74 -3.19
N ALA A 89 4.95 -3.83 -4.52
CA ALA A 89 3.90 -3.24 -5.33
C ALA A 89 2.90 -4.33 -5.73
N VAL A 90 1.63 -4.10 -5.40
CA VAL A 90 0.55 -5.07 -5.53
C VAL A 90 -0.53 -4.53 -6.44
N ASN A 91 -1.07 -5.39 -7.29
CA ASN A 91 -2.22 -5.07 -8.12
C ASN A 91 -3.47 -4.88 -7.25
N PRO A 92 -4.11 -3.71 -7.21
CA PRO A 92 -5.27 -3.47 -6.33
C PRO A 92 -6.51 -4.29 -6.70
N LYS A 93 -6.56 -4.86 -7.92
CA LYS A 93 -7.71 -5.65 -8.41
C LYS A 93 -7.54 -7.15 -8.20
N THR A 94 -6.31 -7.66 -8.39
CA THR A 94 -6.02 -9.09 -8.31
C THR A 94 -5.30 -9.50 -7.03
N CYS A 95 -4.81 -8.54 -6.25
CA CYS A 95 -3.96 -8.75 -5.08
C CYS A 95 -2.63 -9.47 -5.36
N GLU A 96 -2.28 -9.66 -6.65
CA GLU A 96 -1.01 -10.24 -7.08
C GLU A 96 0.15 -9.28 -6.82
N ILE A 97 1.28 -9.84 -6.40
CA ILE A 97 2.53 -9.11 -6.23
C ILE A 97 3.21 -8.93 -7.58
N ASP A 98 3.25 -7.68 -8.06
CA ASP A 98 3.89 -7.35 -9.35
C ASP A 98 5.39 -7.02 -9.20
N TYR A 99 5.82 -6.64 -8.00
CA TYR A 99 7.19 -6.21 -7.75
C TYR A 99 7.56 -6.29 -6.26
N ILE A 100 8.81 -6.69 -6.00
CA ILE A 100 9.48 -6.61 -4.70
C ILE A 100 10.82 -5.91 -4.90
N GLY A 101 11.03 -4.79 -4.23
CA GLY A 101 12.26 -4.01 -4.28
C GLY A 101 12.89 -3.89 -2.89
N TYR A 102 14.03 -4.56 -2.67
CA TYR A 102 14.79 -4.46 -1.43
C TYR A 102 15.53 -3.12 -1.34
N PHE A 103 15.56 -2.56 -0.13
CA PHE A 103 16.38 -1.40 0.19
C PHE A 103 16.96 -1.54 1.60
N ALA A 104 18.01 -0.77 1.89
CA ALA A 104 18.67 -0.84 3.18
C ALA A 104 17.69 -0.47 4.31
N ALA A 105 17.61 -1.33 5.33
CA ALA A 105 17.04 -0.97 6.62
C ALA A 105 17.96 0.08 7.27
N GLU A 106 17.37 1.16 7.79
CA GLU A 106 18.13 2.21 8.49
C GLU A 106 18.72 1.74 9.82
#